data_AF-A0A366HNV6-F1
#
_entry.id   AF-A0A366HNV6-F1
#
_cell.length_a   1.000
_cell.length_b   1.000
_cell.length_c   1.000
_cell.angle_alpha   90.00
_cell.angle_beta   90.00
_cell.angle_gamma   90.00
#
_symmetry.space_group_name_H-M   'P 1'
#
loop_
_entity.id
_entity.type
_entity.pdbx_description
1 polymer ?
#
loop_
_entity_poly.entity_id
_entity_poly.type
_entity_poly.pdbx_seq_one_letter_code
_entity_poly.pdbx_strand_id
1 'polypeptide(L)'
;MIILKRVLLALVLVFVGVLLALGLLFRASKDIVVDTRMELVACAVAAQDYRNTHGKWPENRGQIDASVSTALGMGGGGRQDEWGRPFLLAVDQSLDQAVLQTYGPDGKSDTRDGGLRVVVMPQQLTVYSE
;
A
#
# COMPACT_ATOMS: atom_id res chain seq x y z
N MET A 1 -21.43 -37.31 34.59
CA MET A 1 -21.64 -35.83 34.52
C MET A 1 -20.35 -34.99 34.43
N ILE A 2 -19.22 -35.41 35.04
CA ILE A 2 -17.97 -34.62 35.08
C ILE A 2 -17.25 -34.55 33.73
N ILE A 3 -17.24 -35.65 32.96
CA ILE A 3 -16.55 -35.73 31.67
C ILE A 3 -17.21 -34.78 30.64
N LEU A 4 -18.54 -34.76 30.58
CA LEU A 4 -19.28 -33.89 29.65
C LEU A 4 -19.02 -32.39 29.91
N LYS A 5 -18.93 -31.97 31.19
CA LYS A 5 -18.56 -30.59 31.55
C LYS A 5 -17.14 -30.23 31.13
N ARG A 6 -16.18 -31.15 31.26
CA ARG A 6 -14.78 -30.91 30.86
C ARG A 6 -14.62 -30.84 29.34
N VAL A 7 -15.35 -31.68 28.61
CA VAL A 7 -15.38 -31.64 27.14
C VAL A 7 -16.02 -30.34 26.63
N LEU A 8 -17.13 -29.91 27.24
CA LEU A 8 -17.78 -28.65 26.89
C LEU A 8 -16.87 -27.43 27.18
N LEU A 9 -16.19 -27.43 28.33
CA LEU A 9 -15.24 -26.37 28.68
C LEU A 9 -14.07 -26.30 27.70
N ALA A 10 -13.53 -27.45 27.28
CA ALA A 10 -12.46 -27.51 26.28
C ALA A 10 -12.92 -26.95 24.93
N LEU A 11 -14.14 -27.29 24.48
CA LEU A 11 -14.72 -26.76 23.23
C LEU A 11 -14.90 -25.25 23.27
N VAL A 12 -15.37 -24.70 24.40
CA VAL A 12 -15.52 -23.24 24.59
C VAL A 12 -14.16 -22.55 24.55
N LEU A 13 -13.14 -23.11 25.20
CA LEU A 13 -11.78 -22.54 25.19
C LEU A 13 -11.17 -22.56 23.79
N VAL A 14 -11.36 -23.64 23.02
CA VAL A 14 -10.94 -23.70 21.62
C VAL A 14 -11.66 -22.65 20.78
N PHE A 15 -12.98 -22.53 20.93
CA PHE A 15 -13.77 -21.54 20.19
C PHE A 15 -13.34 -20.10 20.49
N VAL A 16 -13.14 -19.76 21.77
CA VAL A 16 -12.63 -18.44 22.18
C VAL A 16 -11.21 -18.20 21.65
N GLY A 17 -10.35 -19.21 21.67
CA GLY A 17 -8.99 -19.13 21.10
C GLY A 17 -9.00 -18.85 19.60
N VAL A 18 -9.89 -19.49 18.84
CA VAL A 18 -10.05 -19.24 17.40
C VAL A 18 -10.55 -17.82 17.13
N LEU A 19 -11.51 -17.33 17.91
CA LEU A 19 -12.01 -15.96 17.77
C LEU A 19 -10.94 -14.91 18.07
N LEU A 20 -10.11 -15.12 19.09
CA LEU A 20 -8.99 -14.23 19.40
C LEU A 20 -7.94 -14.23 18.29
N ALA A 21 -7.59 -15.40 17.74
CA ALA A 21 -6.66 -15.51 16.63
C ALA A 21 -7.18 -14.78 15.37
N LEU A 22 -8.47 -14.96 15.04
CA LEU A 22 -9.12 -14.23 13.94
C LEU A 22 -9.10 -12.72 14.19
N GLY A 23 -9.42 -12.26 15.41
CA GLY A 23 -9.39 -10.85 15.77
C GLY A 23 -8.00 -10.22 15.62
N LEU A 24 -6.94 -10.94 15.98
CA LEU A 24 -5.55 -10.50 15.79
C LEU A 24 -5.16 -10.45 14.32
N LEU A 25 -5.57 -11.43 13.51
CA LEU A 25 -5.33 -11.45 12.07
C LEU A 25 -6.03 -10.27 11.36
N PHE A 26 -7.28 -9.99 11.71
CA PHE A 26 -8.02 -8.84 11.16
C PHE A 26 -7.41 -7.49 11.55
N ARG A 27 -6.83 -7.40 12.75
CA ARG A 27 -6.14 -6.18 13.18
C ARG A 27 -4.84 -5.99 12.40
N ALA A 28 -4.01 -7.04 12.32
CA ALA A 28 -2.78 -7.01 11.56
C ALA A 28 -3.02 -6.69 10.07
N SER A 29 -4.08 -7.24 9.46
CA SER A 29 -4.41 -6.93 8.07
C SER A 29 -4.78 -5.46 7.87
N LYS A 30 -5.48 -4.85 8.83
CA LYS A 30 -5.81 -3.41 8.77
C LYS A 30 -4.58 -2.54 8.94
N ASP A 31 -3.70 -2.90 9.87
CA ASP A 31 -2.47 -2.14 10.13
C ASP A 31 -1.56 -2.14 8.88
N ILE A 32 -1.44 -3.27 8.18
CA ILE A 32 -0.69 -3.39 6.92
C ILE A 32 -1.29 -2.50 5.81
N VAL A 33 -2.61 -2.51 5.62
CA VAL A 33 -3.27 -1.70 4.57
C VAL A 33 -3.13 -0.20 4.85
N VAL A 34 -3.17 0.22 6.12
CA VAL A 34 -2.93 1.62 6.50
C VAL A 34 -1.50 2.04 6.20
N ASP A 35 -0.53 1.17 6.47
CA ASP A 35 0.88 1.42 6.19
C ASP A 35 1.15 1.59 4.69
N THR A 36 0.57 0.72 3.84
CA THR A 36 0.67 0.88 2.38
C THR A 36 0.12 2.22 1.90
N ARG A 37 -1.06 2.63 2.39
CA ARG A 37 -1.66 3.91 1.99
C ARG A 37 -0.76 5.09 2.34
N MET A 38 -0.15 5.07 3.52
CA MET A 38 0.77 6.11 3.98
C MET A 38 2.05 6.13 3.13
N GLU A 39 2.63 4.96 2.83
CA GLU A 39 3.82 4.84 1.99
C GLU A 39 3.57 5.31 0.56
N LEU A 40 2.40 5.01 -0.02
CA LEU A 40 2.02 5.49 -1.35
C LEU A 40 1.87 7.02 -1.38
N VAL A 41 1.29 7.61 -0.34
CA VAL A 41 1.19 9.07 -0.20
C VAL A 41 2.57 9.69 0.00
N ALA A 42 3.45 9.08 0.80
CA ALA A 42 4.82 9.56 0.97
C ALA A 42 5.61 9.56 -0.36
N CYS A 43 5.46 8.50 -1.16
CA CYS A 43 6.02 8.45 -2.51
C CYS A 43 5.47 9.56 -3.42
N ALA A 44 4.18 9.86 -3.30
CA ALA A 44 3.53 10.90 -4.09
C ALA A 44 4.02 12.31 -3.71
N VAL A 45 4.17 12.58 -2.40
CA VAL A 45 4.76 13.83 -1.89
C VAL A 45 6.20 13.98 -2.35
N ALA A 46 7.00 12.92 -2.24
CA ALA A 46 8.39 12.96 -2.67
C ALA A 46 8.52 13.18 -4.20
N ALA A 47 7.64 12.56 -4.99
CA ALA A 47 7.57 12.80 -6.44
C ALA A 47 7.20 14.25 -6.77
N GLN A 48 6.27 14.84 -6.01
CA GLN A 48 5.92 16.26 -6.15
C GLN A 48 7.10 17.18 -5.80
N ASP A 49 7.80 16.90 -4.69
CA ASP A 49 8.98 17.66 -4.28
C ASP A 49 10.11 17.55 -5.30
N TYR A 50 10.32 16.35 -5.86
CA TYR A 50 11.26 16.14 -6.95
C TYR A 50 10.91 17.00 -8.17
N ARG A 51 9.62 17.01 -8.58
CA ARG A 51 9.11 17.81 -9.69
C ARG A 51 9.26 19.31 -9.45
N ASN A 52 9.01 19.77 -8.23
CA ASN A 52 9.18 21.16 -7.81
C ASN A 52 10.65 21.58 -7.86
N THR A 53 11.56 20.69 -7.47
CA THR A 53 13.01 20.97 -7.40
C THR A 53 13.67 20.91 -8.78
N HIS A 54 13.32 19.92 -9.59
CA HIS A 54 14.02 19.63 -10.86
C HIS A 54 13.28 20.13 -12.11
N GLY A 55 12.05 20.61 -11.96
CA GLY A 55 11.24 21.06 -13.10
C GLY A 55 10.71 19.93 -13.99
N LYS A 56 10.93 18.66 -13.61
CA LYS A 56 10.49 17.46 -14.35
C LYS A 56 10.17 16.30 -13.40
N TRP A 57 9.34 15.37 -13.85
CA TRP A 57 9.07 14.12 -13.13
C TRP A 57 10.27 13.15 -13.19
N PRO A 58 10.37 12.19 -12.26
CA PRO A 58 11.41 11.16 -12.29
C PRO A 58 11.38 10.36 -13.60
N GLU A 59 12.56 10.02 -14.14
CA GLU A 59 12.68 9.40 -15.47
C GLU A 59 12.36 7.89 -15.52
N ASN A 60 12.07 7.26 -14.38
CA ASN A 60 11.77 5.83 -14.33
C ASN A 60 10.25 5.58 -14.42
N ARG A 61 9.80 5.09 -15.57
CA ARG A 61 8.40 4.78 -15.85
C ARG A 61 8.19 3.29 -15.68
N GLY A 62 7.50 2.90 -14.62
CA GLY A 62 7.34 1.50 -14.29
C GLY A 62 7.19 1.36 -12.79
N GLN A 63 8.30 1.18 -12.09
CA GLN A 63 8.30 0.83 -10.67
C GLN A 63 9.13 1.81 -9.84
N ILE A 64 8.69 2.07 -8.61
CA ILE A 64 9.46 2.79 -7.59
C ILE A 64 10.48 1.81 -7.00
N ASP A 65 11.53 1.55 -7.77
CA ASP A 65 12.65 0.73 -7.32
C ASP A 65 13.58 1.51 -6.37
N ALA A 66 14.68 0.88 -5.96
CA ALA A 66 15.68 1.50 -5.09
C ALA A 66 16.29 2.79 -5.69
N SER A 67 16.45 2.86 -7.01
CA SER A 67 17.02 4.02 -7.70
C SER A 67 16.05 5.20 -7.67
N VAL A 68 14.76 4.95 -7.92
CA VAL A 68 13.70 5.96 -7.82
C VAL A 68 13.54 6.43 -6.39
N SER A 69 13.49 5.49 -5.44
CA SER A 69 13.38 5.81 -4.01
C SER A 69 14.54 6.69 -3.55
N THR A 70 15.76 6.42 -4.04
CA THR A 70 16.94 7.26 -3.77
C THR A 70 16.80 8.64 -4.43
N ALA A 71 16.36 8.71 -5.69
CA ALA A 71 16.15 9.97 -6.40
C ALA A 71 15.08 10.85 -5.74
N LEU A 72 14.06 10.23 -5.15
CA LEU A 72 13.00 10.87 -4.38
C LEU A 72 13.44 11.23 -2.94
N GLY A 73 14.68 10.93 -2.53
CA GLY A 73 15.17 11.22 -1.18
C GLY A 73 14.59 10.32 -0.09
N MET A 74 13.96 9.20 -0.46
CA MET A 74 13.28 8.27 0.46
C MET A 74 14.19 7.13 0.96
N GLY A 75 15.47 7.14 0.60
CA GLY A 75 16.44 6.08 0.90
C GLY A 75 16.53 4.99 -0.16
N GLY A 76 17.54 4.11 -0.05
CA GLY A 76 17.87 3.10 -1.07
C GLY A 76 17.02 1.81 -1.05
N GLY A 77 16.01 1.72 -0.19
CA GLY A 77 15.06 0.61 -0.20
C GLY A 77 13.92 0.90 -1.18
N GLY A 78 13.67 0.00 -2.15
CA GLY A 78 12.49 0.09 -3.00
C GLY A 78 11.21 0.04 -2.15
N ARG A 79 10.24 0.88 -2.47
CA ARG A 79 8.97 0.98 -1.73
C ARG A 79 7.97 -0.03 -2.27
N GLN A 80 7.30 -0.76 -1.39
CA GLN A 80 6.46 -1.91 -1.74
C GLN A 80 5.05 -1.79 -1.16
N ASP A 81 4.09 -2.44 -1.82
CA ASP A 81 2.71 -2.62 -1.38
C ASP A 81 2.59 -3.72 -0.30
N GLU A 82 1.37 -3.97 0.19
CA GLU A 82 1.10 -4.99 1.21
C GLU A 82 1.39 -6.43 0.76
N TRP A 83 1.61 -6.62 -0.54
CA TRP A 83 1.98 -7.90 -1.14
C TRP A 83 3.48 -7.99 -1.47
N GLY A 84 4.29 -7.01 -1.04
CA GLY A 84 5.73 -6.96 -1.26
C GLY A 84 6.13 -6.60 -2.70
N ARG A 85 5.21 -6.05 -3.49
CA ARG A 85 5.46 -5.64 -4.88
C ARG A 85 5.80 -4.16 -4.93
N PRO A 86 6.73 -3.73 -5.79
CA PRO A 86 7.08 -2.32 -5.88
C PRO A 86 5.88 -1.48 -6.33
N PHE A 87 5.75 -0.27 -5.78
CA PHE A 87 4.76 0.68 -6.28
C PHE A 87 5.02 1.01 -7.75
N LEU A 88 3.95 1.25 -8.49
CA LEU A 88 4.04 1.66 -9.87
C LEU A 88 4.06 3.19 -9.98
N LEU A 89 4.93 3.71 -10.84
CA LEU A 89 5.00 5.13 -11.19
C LEU A 89 4.80 5.29 -12.70
N ALA A 90 3.68 5.90 -13.09
CA ALA A 90 3.39 6.27 -14.47
C ALA A 90 3.38 7.79 -14.60
N VAL A 91 4.18 8.32 -15.52
CA VAL A 91 4.25 9.76 -15.78
C VAL A 91 3.55 10.05 -17.10
N ASP A 92 2.57 10.95 -17.07
CA ASP A 92 1.92 11.49 -18.25
C ASP A 92 2.38 12.93 -18.45
N GLN A 93 3.28 13.08 -19.44
CA GLN A 93 3.87 14.37 -19.79
C GLN A 93 2.88 15.32 -20.45
N SER A 94 1.82 14.81 -21.09
CA SER A 94 0.83 15.66 -21.77
C SER A 94 -0.03 16.45 -20.78
N LEU A 95 -0.26 15.85 -19.61
CA LEU A 95 -1.03 16.43 -18.51
C LEU A 95 -0.14 16.92 -17.35
N ASP A 96 1.18 16.88 -17.52
CA ASP A 96 2.20 17.16 -16.48
C ASP A 96 1.87 16.51 -15.13
N GLN A 97 1.49 15.23 -15.15
CA GLN A 97 1.03 14.49 -13.98
C GLN A 97 1.86 13.22 -13.76
N ALA A 98 1.98 12.82 -12.50
CA ALA A 98 2.45 11.49 -12.12
C ALA A 98 1.31 10.72 -11.45
N VAL A 99 1.24 9.43 -11.76
CA VAL A 99 0.28 8.49 -11.20
C VAL A 99 1.07 7.44 -10.45
N LEU A 100 0.84 7.35 -9.15
CA LEU A 100 1.36 6.29 -8.32
C LEU A 100 0.25 5.29 -8.03
N GLN A 101 0.53 4.00 -8.13
CA GLN A 101 -0.48 2.98 -7.88
C GLN A 101 0.09 1.70 -7.27
N THR A 102 -0.75 0.99 -6.52
CA THR A 102 -0.47 -0.38 -6.06
C THR A 102 -1.02 -1.40 -7.05
N TYR A 103 -0.62 -2.65 -6.88
CA TYR A 103 -1.29 -3.78 -7.53
C TYR A 103 -2.45 -4.25 -6.66
N GLY A 104 -3.55 -4.72 -7.25
CA GLY A 104 -4.61 -5.41 -6.53
C GLY A 104 -4.20 -6.82 -6.07
N PRO A 105 -5.02 -7.50 -5.25
CA PRO A 105 -4.78 -8.86 -4.79
C PRO A 105 -4.57 -9.86 -5.95
N ASP A 106 -5.17 -9.57 -7.10
CA ASP A 106 -5.10 -10.38 -8.32
C ASP A 106 -3.81 -10.17 -9.14
N GLY A 107 -2.94 -9.24 -8.71
CA GLY A 107 -1.70 -8.92 -9.42
C GLY A 107 -1.87 -7.98 -10.59
N LYS A 108 -3.07 -7.47 -10.84
CA LYS A 108 -3.29 -6.42 -11.82
C LYS A 108 -3.10 -5.05 -11.18
N SER A 109 -2.80 -4.08 -12.03
CA SER A 109 -2.50 -2.71 -11.60
C SER A 109 -3.71 -1.77 -11.73
N ASP A 110 -4.90 -2.34 -11.96
CA ASP A 110 -6.15 -1.61 -11.96
C ASP A 110 -6.72 -1.47 -10.55
N THR A 111 -7.45 -0.37 -10.32
CA THR A 111 -8.05 -0.03 -9.02
C THR A 111 -9.28 -0.88 -8.69
N ARG A 112 -9.80 -1.63 -9.67
CA ARG A 112 -11.09 -2.35 -9.59
C ARG A 112 -11.18 -3.37 -8.45
N ASP A 113 -10.04 -3.97 -8.07
CA ASP A 113 -9.99 -4.97 -7.00
C ASP A 113 -9.23 -4.46 -5.76
N GLY A 114 -9.35 -3.16 -5.44
CA GLY A 114 -8.79 -2.59 -4.21
C GLY A 114 -7.35 -2.07 -4.35
N GLY A 115 -6.88 -1.90 -5.60
CA GLY A 115 -5.67 -1.13 -5.87
C GLY A 115 -5.85 0.35 -5.51
N LEU A 116 -4.81 0.97 -4.96
CA LEU A 116 -4.80 2.39 -4.62
C LEU A 116 -4.17 3.17 -5.75
N ARG A 117 -4.71 4.36 -6.03
CA ARG A 117 -4.15 5.25 -7.04
C ARG A 117 -4.06 6.68 -6.52
N VAL A 118 -2.88 7.26 -6.59
CA VAL A 118 -2.63 8.67 -6.26
C VAL A 118 -2.20 9.39 -7.52
N VAL A 119 -2.95 10.43 -7.89
CA VAL A 119 -2.58 11.31 -8.99
C VAL A 119 -1.97 12.57 -8.40
N VAL A 120 -0.76 12.86 -8.84
CA VAL A 120 0.04 14.00 -8.41
C VAL A 120 0.10 14.98 -9.57
N MET A 121 -0.44 16.17 -9.34
CA MET A 121 -0.40 17.30 -10.25
C MET A 121 0.35 18.46 -9.58
N PRO A 122 0.95 19.39 -10.35
CA PRO A 122 1.81 20.46 -9.81
C PRO A 122 1.19 21.34 -8.71
N GLN A 123 -0.14 21.38 -8.62
CA GLN A 123 -0.89 22.18 -7.65
C GLN A 123 -1.86 21.37 -6.80
N GLN A 124 -1.97 20.04 -7.01
CA GLN A 124 -2.99 19.23 -6.37
C GLN A 124 -2.58 17.76 -6.29
N LEU A 125 -2.68 17.18 -5.09
CA LEU A 125 -2.55 15.75 -4.87
C LEU A 125 -3.95 15.18 -4.66
N THR A 126 -4.37 14.26 -5.53
CA THR A 126 -5.69 13.62 -5.46
C THR A 126 -5.53 12.13 -5.25
N VAL A 127 -6.05 11.64 -4.12
CA VAL A 127 -6.05 10.22 -3.75
C VAL A 127 -7.37 9.60 -4.15
N TYR A 128 -7.33 8.54 -4.94
CA TYR A 128 -8.48 7.73 -5.33
C TYR A 128 -8.40 6.37 -4.63
N SER A 129 -9.49 6.00 -3.96
CA SER A 129 -9.72 4.67 -3.38
C SER A 129 -11.10 4.26 -3.86
N GLU A 130 -11.18 3.19 -4.66
CA GLU A 130 -12.45 2.54 -4.99
C GLU A 130 -12.89 1.59 -3.86
#